data_AF-A0A820J042-F1
#
_entry.id   AF-A0A820J042-F1
#
_cell.length_a   1.000
_cell.length_b   1.000
_cell.length_c   1.000
_cell.angle_alpha   90.00
_cell.angle_beta   90.00
_cell.angle_gamma   90.00
#
_symmetry.space_group_name_H-M   'P 1'
#
loop_
_entity.id
_entity.type
_entity.pdbx_description
1 polymer ?
#
loop_
_entity_poly.entity_id
_entity_poly.type
_entity_poly.pdbx_seq_one_letter_code
_entity_poly.pdbx_strand_id
1 'polypeptide(L)'
;MSNYTGNIQSNAIYRTKFILLLLFSIPSVICALYVVYNVIKLRSFRRRFQNQILIILVFIILFNIVFNIPTSFSFFVRGTVAIHTEWFCRFWQSIDYFLTACVLWCTAIFTIQRYIFVFHPIYIRSKRQKLIFHYIPLVLINIYLFLFYVLTISIDICHYGKHREIIYDKFLCGENCLDREDGISMFNWLFNILFPVFIVILGSLMLLIRVLWTRRKMQRNLRNWSKKLENDFAAFRNCF
;
A
#
# COMPACT_ATOMS: atom_id res chain seq x y z
N MET A 1 -1.15 -46.44 -2.40
CA MET A 1 -0.39 -45.99 -1.20
C MET A 1 0.29 -44.62 -1.37
N SER A 2 0.17 -43.96 -2.51
CA SER A 2 0.78 -42.65 -2.80
C SER A 2 0.03 -41.42 -2.26
N ASN A 3 -1.18 -41.57 -1.70
CA ASN A 3 -1.98 -40.44 -1.19
C ASN A 3 -1.66 -40.02 0.26
N TYR A 4 -0.89 -40.81 1.03
CA TYR A 4 -0.65 -40.53 2.45
C TYR A 4 0.50 -39.54 2.69
N THR A 5 1.52 -39.53 1.83
CA THR A 5 2.68 -38.64 1.96
C THR A 5 2.35 -37.18 1.61
N GLY A 6 1.40 -36.94 0.70
CA GLY A 6 0.93 -35.59 0.34
C GLY A 6 0.27 -34.84 1.50
N ASN A 7 -0.45 -35.55 2.39
CA ASN A 7 -1.14 -34.91 3.52
C ASN A 7 -0.20 -34.39 4.61
N ILE A 8 0.91 -35.09 4.88
CA ILE A 8 1.86 -34.69 5.94
C ILE A 8 2.61 -33.41 5.54
N GLN A 9 3.08 -33.34 4.29
CA GLN A 9 3.82 -32.18 3.80
C GLN A 9 2.95 -30.91 3.75
N SER A 10 1.67 -31.05 3.41
CA SER A 10 0.71 -29.95 3.39
C SER A 10 0.52 -29.32 4.79
N ASN A 11 0.39 -30.16 5.83
CA ASN A 11 0.18 -29.72 7.21
C ASN A 11 1.34 -28.89 7.78
N ALA A 12 2.59 -29.26 7.48
CA ALA A 12 3.75 -28.49 7.92
C ALA A 12 3.77 -27.07 7.32
N ILE A 13 3.46 -26.96 6.02
CA ILE A 13 3.43 -25.67 5.31
C ILE A 13 2.35 -24.76 5.89
N TYR A 14 1.14 -25.27 6.15
CA TYR A 14 0.06 -24.48 6.74
C TYR A 14 0.40 -23.98 8.15
N ARG A 15 1.02 -24.83 8.99
CA ARG A 15 1.47 -24.42 10.33
C ARG A 15 2.51 -23.31 10.28
N THR A 16 3.49 -23.40 9.39
CA THR A 16 4.50 -22.34 9.22
C THR A 16 3.86 -21.04 8.74
N LYS A 17 2.99 -21.08 7.72
CA LYS A 17 2.27 -19.91 7.23
C LYS A 17 1.41 -19.27 8.32
N PHE A 18 0.73 -20.08 9.12
CA PHE A 18 -0.07 -19.63 10.26
C PHE A 18 0.77 -18.90 11.31
N ILE A 19 1.88 -19.51 11.76
CA ILE A 19 2.77 -18.90 12.77
C ILE A 19 3.35 -17.58 12.25
N LEU A 20 3.79 -17.54 10.99
CA LEU A 20 4.29 -16.32 10.36
C LEU A 20 3.20 -15.24 10.28
N LEU A 21 2.00 -15.60 9.83
CA LEU A 21 0.88 -14.67 9.76
C LEU A 21 0.54 -14.11 11.15
N LEU A 22 0.48 -14.95 12.18
CA LEU A 22 0.23 -14.52 13.56
C LEU A 22 1.33 -13.56 14.06
N LEU A 23 2.60 -13.93 13.87
CA LEU A 23 3.75 -13.17 14.33
C LEU A 23 3.81 -11.76 13.72
N PHE A 24 3.47 -11.61 12.43
CA PHE A 24 3.48 -10.31 11.76
C PHE A 24 2.18 -9.52 11.90
N SER A 25 1.03 -10.21 11.99
CA SER A 25 -0.28 -9.55 12.06
C SER A 25 -0.52 -8.81 13.38
N ILE A 26 -0.21 -9.43 14.52
CA ILE A 26 -0.40 -8.81 15.85
C ILE A 26 0.33 -7.47 15.98
N PRO A 27 1.66 -7.37 15.73
CA PRO A 27 2.35 -6.09 15.80
C PRO A 27 1.86 -5.10 14.75
N SER A 28 1.50 -5.57 13.55
CA SER A 28 0.93 -4.70 12.51
C SER A 28 -0.39 -4.06 12.94
N VAL A 29 -1.30 -4.83 13.55
CA VAL A 29 -2.57 -4.31 14.10
C VAL A 29 -2.30 -3.29 15.21
N ILE A 30 -1.42 -3.61 16.16
CA ILE A 30 -1.07 -2.71 17.27
C ILE A 30 -0.49 -1.40 16.71
N CYS A 31 0.44 -1.48 15.76
CA CYS A 31 0.99 -0.30 15.10
C CYS A 31 -0.07 0.52 14.35
N ALA A 32 -0.96 -0.13 13.60
CA ALA A 32 -2.03 0.56 12.88
C ALA A 32 -2.99 1.29 13.85
N LEU A 33 -3.42 0.61 14.92
CA LEU A 33 -4.27 1.21 15.96
C LEU A 33 -3.56 2.37 16.67
N TYR A 34 -2.27 2.23 16.96
CA TYR A 34 -1.48 3.31 17.55
C TYR A 34 -1.39 4.53 16.63
N VAL A 35 -1.18 4.33 15.32
CA VAL A 35 -1.16 5.42 14.34
C VAL A 35 -2.53 6.11 14.25
N VAL A 36 -3.63 5.35 14.18
CA VAL A 36 -5.00 5.89 14.19
C VAL A 36 -5.26 6.67 15.47
N TYR A 37 -4.89 6.13 16.64
CA TYR A 37 -5.05 6.80 17.93
C TYR A 37 -4.32 8.15 17.96
N ASN A 38 -3.06 8.19 17.54
CA ASN A 38 -2.27 9.42 17.51
C ASN A 38 -2.84 10.45 16.53
N VAL A 39 -3.29 10.00 15.35
CA VAL A 39 -3.96 10.83 14.36
C VAL A 39 -5.22 11.49 14.93
N ILE A 40 -6.04 10.73 15.67
CA ILE A 40 -7.28 11.23 16.25
C ILE A 40 -6.97 12.21 17.37
N LYS A 41 -6.04 11.87 18.28
CA LYS A 41 -5.68 12.67 19.45
C LYS A 41 -5.00 13.99 19.08
N LEU A 42 -4.07 13.98 18.11
CA LEU A 42 -3.28 15.16 17.76
C LEU A 42 -3.97 15.98 16.66
N ARG A 43 -4.73 16.99 17.08
CA ARG A 43 -5.38 17.96 16.17
C ARG A 43 -4.38 18.66 15.23
N SER A 44 -3.15 18.90 15.68
CA SER A 44 -2.07 19.47 14.87
C SER A 44 -1.67 18.57 13.71
N PHE A 45 -1.70 17.25 13.91
CA PHE A 45 -1.39 16.27 12.89
C PHE A 45 -2.44 16.27 11.78
N ARG A 46 -3.73 16.37 12.15
CA ARG A 46 -4.85 16.40 11.20
C ARG A 46 -4.87 17.62 10.27
N ARG A 47 -4.31 18.75 10.71
CA ARG A 47 -4.26 19.99 9.91
C ARG A 47 -3.21 19.94 8.80
N ARG A 48 -2.21 19.05 8.88
CA ARG A 48 -1.21 18.89 7.82
C ARG A 48 -1.78 18.01 6.72
N PHE A 49 -1.85 18.56 5.53
CA PHE A 49 -2.36 17.91 4.33
C PHE A 49 -1.76 16.54 4.04
N GLN A 50 -0.45 16.39 4.21
CA GLN A 50 0.25 15.12 4.02
C GLN A 50 -0.27 14.01 4.93
N ASN A 51 -0.82 14.37 6.09
CA ASN A 51 -1.34 13.41 7.03
C ASN A 51 -2.74 12.93 6.61
N GLN A 52 -3.50 13.68 5.80
CA GLN A 52 -4.84 13.23 5.37
C GLN A 52 -4.80 11.97 4.52
N ILE A 53 -3.86 11.87 3.56
CA ILE A 53 -3.68 10.62 2.80
C ILE A 53 -3.16 9.50 3.68
N LEU A 54 -2.25 9.79 4.60
CA LEU A 54 -1.79 8.80 5.55
C LEU A 54 -2.96 8.23 6.36
N ILE A 55 -3.94 9.06 6.74
CA ILE A 55 -5.14 8.62 7.44
C ILE A 55 -5.97 7.68 6.56
N ILE A 56 -6.23 8.07 5.31
CA ILE A 56 -6.99 7.25 4.35
C ILE A 56 -6.28 5.91 4.14
N LEU A 57 -4.96 5.93 3.90
CA LEU A 57 -4.13 4.74 3.71
C LEU A 57 -4.19 3.82 4.94
N VAL A 58 -4.04 4.38 6.15
CA VAL A 58 -4.10 3.59 7.40
C VAL A 58 -5.50 3.01 7.60
N PHE A 59 -6.56 3.73 7.25
CA PHE A 59 -7.92 3.19 7.28
C PHE A 59 -8.12 2.03 6.31
N ILE A 60 -7.63 2.14 5.07
CA ILE A 60 -7.69 1.06 4.08
C ILE A 60 -6.89 -0.16 4.58
N ILE A 61 -5.70 0.05 5.13
CA ILE A 61 -4.88 -1.02 5.71
C ILE A 61 -5.58 -1.68 6.89
N LEU A 62 -6.18 -0.90 7.80
CA LEU A 62 -6.92 -1.44 8.94
C LEU A 62 -8.11 -2.27 8.46
N PHE A 63 -8.84 -1.80 7.44
CA PHE A 63 -9.94 -2.54 6.84
C PHE A 63 -9.44 -3.84 6.19
N ASN A 64 -8.35 -3.80 5.42
CA ASN A 64 -7.72 -5.01 4.86
C ASN A 64 -7.36 -6.01 5.97
N ILE A 65 -6.72 -5.54 7.05
CA ILE A 65 -6.36 -6.39 8.19
C ILE A 65 -7.60 -7.02 8.84
N VAL A 66 -8.63 -6.24 9.12
CA VAL A 66 -9.85 -6.71 9.80
C VAL A 66 -10.63 -7.71 8.95
N PHE A 67 -10.64 -7.58 7.63
CA PHE A 67 -11.40 -8.48 6.75
C PHE A 67 -10.58 -9.69 6.30
N ASN A 68 -9.33 -9.50 5.88
CA ASN A 68 -8.53 -10.57 5.27
C ASN A 68 -7.86 -11.48 6.31
N ILE A 69 -7.36 -10.93 7.43
CA ILE A 69 -6.61 -11.74 8.39
C ILE A 69 -7.50 -12.75 9.10
N PRO A 70 -8.70 -12.42 9.63
CA PRO A 70 -9.55 -13.42 10.27
C PRO A 70 -9.98 -14.54 9.33
N THR A 71 -10.31 -14.19 8.09
CA THR A 71 -10.73 -15.17 7.08
C THR A 71 -9.58 -16.09 6.68
N SER A 72 -8.39 -15.53 6.48
CA SER A 72 -7.17 -16.30 6.22
C SER A 72 -6.79 -17.20 7.40
N PHE A 73 -6.90 -16.67 8.62
CA PHE A 73 -6.63 -17.41 9.85
C PHE A 73 -7.59 -18.60 10.00
N SER A 74 -8.88 -18.38 9.75
CA SER A 74 -9.87 -19.46 9.78
C SER A 74 -9.56 -20.56 8.77
N PHE A 75 -9.14 -20.18 7.56
CA PHE A 75 -8.69 -21.11 6.53
C PHE A 75 -7.47 -21.93 6.99
N PHE A 76 -6.43 -21.30 7.54
CA PHE A 76 -5.22 -22.00 7.97
C PHE A 76 -5.45 -22.96 9.16
N VAL A 77 -6.46 -22.70 9.99
CA VAL A 77 -6.82 -23.59 11.11
C VAL A 77 -7.66 -24.78 10.63
N ARG A 78 -8.63 -24.54 9.74
CA ARG A 78 -9.60 -25.55 9.32
C ARG A 78 -9.16 -26.35 8.09
N GLY A 79 -8.23 -25.82 7.30
CA GLY A 79 -7.89 -26.34 5.97
C GLY A 79 -8.93 -26.00 4.90
N THR A 80 -10.06 -25.38 5.28
CA THR A 80 -11.15 -25.01 4.39
C THR A 80 -11.72 -23.64 4.76
N VAL A 81 -12.40 -22.98 3.82
CA VAL A 81 -13.01 -21.66 4.04
C VAL A 81 -14.20 -21.77 5.01
N ALA A 82 -14.31 -20.87 5.99
CA ALA A 82 -15.34 -20.98 7.04
C ALA A 82 -16.78 -20.95 6.54
N ILE A 83 -17.04 -20.22 5.45
CA ILE A 83 -18.36 -20.05 4.83
C ILE A 83 -18.29 -20.65 3.44
N HIS A 84 -18.91 -21.82 3.27
CA HIS A 84 -18.95 -22.55 1.99
C HIS A 84 -20.06 -22.02 1.08
N THR A 85 -20.04 -20.72 0.76
CA THR A 85 -20.95 -20.14 -0.23
C THR A 85 -20.15 -19.49 -1.35
N GLU A 86 -20.57 -19.73 -2.58
CA GLU A 86 -19.96 -19.15 -3.78
C GLU A 86 -19.89 -17.63 -3.71
N TRP A 87 -20.99 -17.03 -3.29
CA TRP A 87 -21.10 -15.58 -3.16
C TRP A 87 -20.07 -15.01 -2.19
N PHE A 88 -19.86 -15.65 -1.03
CA PHE A 88 -18.87 -15.20 -0.05
C PHE A 88 -17.45 -15.28 -0.63
N CYS A 89 -17.11 -16.37 -1.31
CA CYS A 89 -15.80 -16.54 -1.94
C CYS A 89 -15.50 -15.46 -2.98
N ARG A 90 -16.43 -15.20 -3.91
CA ARG A 90 -16.29 -14.18 -4.95
C ARG A 90 -16.18 -12.77 -4.35
N PHE A 91 -17.03 -12.48 -3.37
CA PHE A 91 -17.01 -11.21 -2.65
C PHE A 91 -15.70 -11.00 -1.90
N TRP A 92 -15.23 -12.02 -1.18
CA TRP A 92 -13.99 -11.96 -0.43
C TRP A 92 -12.78 -11.75 -1.34
N GLN A 93 -12.67 -12.54 -2.43
CA GLN A 93 -11.63 -12.33 -3.44
C GLN A 93 -11.68 -10.90 -3.99
N SER A 94 -12.85 -10.42 -4.42
CA SER A 94 -12.92 -9.07 -4.99
C SER A 94 -12.51 -7.98 -3.99
N ILE A 95 -12.92 -8.09 -2.72
CA ILE A 95 -12.51 -7.14 -1.69
C ILE A 95 -11.01 -7.19 -1.47
N ASP A 96 -10.42 -8.39 -1.43
CA ASP A 96 -8.98 -8.54 -1.22
C ASP A 96 -8.16 -7.87 -2.34
N TYR A 97 -8.51 -8.12 -3.60
CA TYR A 97 -7.84 -7.49 -4.75
C TYR A 97 -8.08 -5.98 -4.77
N PHE A 98 -9.32 -5.51 -4.54
CA PHE A 98 -9.66 -4.09 -4.49
C PHE A 98 -8.85 -3.36 -3.42
N LEU A 99 -8.83 -3.86 -2.18
CA LEU A 99 -8.10 -3.24 -1.09
C LEU A 99 -6.60 -3.24 -1.34
N THR A 100 -6.06 -4.33 -1.87
CA THR A 100 -4.63 -4.44 -2.20
C THR A 100 -4.22 -3.42 -3.27
N ALA A 101 -4.99 -3.32 -4.36
CA ALA A 101 -4.77 -2.30 -5.39
C ALA A 101 -4.91 -0.88 -4.83
N CYS A 102 -5.91 -0.63 -3.97
CA CYS A 102 -6.10 0.66 -3.31
C CYS A 102 -4.89 1.04 -2.45
N VAL A 103 -4.31 0.11 -1.68
CA VAL A 103 -3.10 0.36 -0.88
C VAL A 103 -1.92 0.72 -1.79
N LEU A 104 -1.69 -0.04 -2.86
CA LEU A 104 -0.59 0.22 -3.80
C LEU A 104 -0.73 1.60 -4.48
N TRP A 105 -1.90 1.90 -5.03
CA TRP A 105 -2.16 3.17 -5.70
C TRP A 105 -2.17 4.36 -4.75
N CYS A 106 -2.74 4.23 -3.55
CA CYS A 106 -2.68 5.29 -2.54
C CYS A 106 -1.24 5.57 -2.12
N THR A 107 -0.41 4.53 -2.00
CA THR A 107 1.03 4.67 -1.71
C THR A 107 1.76 5.35 -2.88
N ALA A 108 1.48 4.95 -4.12
CA ALA A 108 2.03 5.59 -5.32
C ALA A 108 1.69 7.09 -5.37
N ILE A 109 0.41 7.45 -5.21
CA ILE A 109 -0.02 8.85 -5.17
C ILE A 109 0.63 9.59 -4.01
N PHE A 110 0.73 8.98 -2.83
CA PHE A 110 1.42 9.58 -1.69
C PHE A 110 2.88 9.92 -2.01
N THR A 111 3.61 9.02 -2.69
CA THR A 111 5.00 9.28 -3.11
C THR A 111 5.10 10.42 -4.12
N ILE A 112 4.23 10.47 -5.13
CA ILE A 112 4.17 11.56 -6.12
C ILE A 112 3.90 12.89 -5.43
N GLN A 113 2.94 12.93 -4.52
CA GLN A 113 2.61 14.17 -3.82
C GLN A 113 3.71 14.62 -2.87
N ARG A 114 4.39 13.68 -2.20
CA ARG A 114 5.60 13.99 -1.42
C ARG A 114 6.67 14.59 -2.31
N TYR A 115 6.89 14.04 -3.49
CA TYR A 115 7.80 14.60 -4.48
C TYR A 115 7.40 16.04 -4.83
N ILE A 116 6.17 16.27 -5.31
CA ILE A 116 5.68 17.62 -5.67
C ILE A 116 5.83 18.60 -4.51
N PHE A 117 5.51 18.18 -3.27
CA PHE A 117 5.62 19.04 -2.10
C PHE A 117 7.06 19.50 -1.82
N VAL A 118 8.04 18.64 -2.02
CA VAL A 118 9.45 18.98 -1.76
C VAL A 118 10.03 19.78 -2.95
N PHE A 119 9.69 19.46 -4.21
CA PHE A 119 10.25 20.14 -5.41
C PHE A 119 9.55 21.46 -5.72
N HIS A 120 8.28 21.56 -5.42
CA HIS A 120 7.40 22.57 -5.99
C HIS A 120 6.44 23.14 -4.93
N PRO A 121 6.94 23.69 -3.81
CA PRO A 121 6.08 24.20 -2.73
C PRO A 121 5.14 25.33 -3.18
N ILE A 122 5.52 26.07 -4.23
CA ILE A 122 4.73 27.15 -4.84
C ILE A 122 3.38 26.62 -5.35
N TYR A 123 3.33 25.40 -5.89
CA TYR A 123 2.12 24.81 -6.46
C TYR A 123 1.10 24.35 -5.40
N ILE A 124 1.47 24.36 -4.12
CA ILE A 124 0.59 23.92 -3.01
C ILE A 124 0.13 25.13 -2.18
N ARG A 125 0.41 26.37 -2.62
CA ARG A 125 0.03 27.57 -1.86
C ARG A 125 -1.47 27.82 -1.86
N SER A 126 -2.15 27.65 -3.00
CA SER A 126 -3.59 27.94 -3.13
C SER A 126 -4.48 26.76 -2.73
N LYS A 127 -5.65 27.04 -2.13
CA LYS A 127 -6.68 26.01 -1.82
C LYS A 127 -7.17 25.29 -3.09
N ARG A 128 -7.31 26.00 -4.21
CA ARG A 128 -7.75 25.40 -5.49
C ARG A 128 -6.73 24.42 -6.03
N GLN A 129 -5.44 24.77 -5.99
CA GLN A 129 -4.38 23.87 -6.43
C GLN A 129 -4.30 22.61 -5.55
N LYS A 130 -4.51 22.75 -4.23
CA LYS A 130 -4.62 21.58 -3.33
C LYS A 130 -5.76 20.65 -3.74
N LEU A 131 -6.93 21.19 -4.09
CA LEU A 131 -8.04 20.37 -4.58
C LEU A 131 -7.63 19.55 -5.81
N ILE A 132 -7.04 20.23 -6.79
CA ILE A 132 -6.71 19.66 -8.10
C ILE A 132 -5.57 18.64 -8.03
N PHE A 133 -4.49 18.93 -7.31
CA PHE A 133 -3.30 18.05 -7.31
C PHE A 133 -3.32 16.94 -6.27
N HIS A 134 -4.30 16.93 -5.35
CA HIS A 134 -4.33 15.95 -4.27
C HIS A 134 -5.61 15.17 -4.14
N TYR A 135 -6.75 15.85 -4.02
CA TYR A 135 -8.01 15.16 -3.81
C TYR A 135 -8.52 14.55 -5.11
N ILE A 136 -8.43 15.27 -6.23
CA ILE A 136 -8.91 14.76 -7.53
C ILE A 136 -8.19 13.46 -7.92
N PRO A 137 -6.84 13.35 -7.93
CA PRO A 137 -6.18 12.10 -8.32
C PRO A 137 -6.52 10.94 -7.39
N LEU A 138 -6.66 11.21 -6.09
CA LEU A 138 -7.00 10.19 -5.10
C LEU A 138 -8.44 9.68 -5.31
N VAL A 139 -9.40 10.59 -5.53
CA VAL A 139 -10.80 10.22 -5.75
C VAL A 139 -10.94 9.49 -7.09
N LEU A 140 -10.32 10.00 -8.16
CA LEU A 140 -10.36 9.39 -9.49
C LEU A 140 -9.78 7.98 -9.49
N ILE A 141 -8.63 7.75 -8.83
CA ILE A 141 -8.04 6.40 -8.80
C ILE A 141 -8.91 5.42 -8.00
N ASN A 142 -9.52 5.87 -6.89
CA ASN A 142 -10.39 5.01 -6.09
C ASN A 142 -11.67 4.67 -6.85
N ILE A 143 -12.26 5.63 -7.56
CA ILE A 143 -13.41 5.39 -8.44
C ILE A 143 -13.03 4.43 -9.56
N TYR A 144 -11.87 4.63 -10.21
CA TYR A 144 -11.36 3.73 -11.24
C TYR A 144 -11.21 2.30 -10.71
N LEU A 145 -10.54 2.10 -9.58
CA LEU A 145 -10.36 0.77 -8.99
C LEU A 145 -11.69 0.14 -8.59
N PHE A 146 -12.59 0.92 -7.98
CA PHE A 146 -13.91 0.43 -7.60
C PHE A 146 -14.70 -0.03 -8.83
N LEU A 147 -14.78 0.80 -9.87
CA LEU A 147 -15.44 0.45 -11.12
C LEU A 147 -14.77 -0.75 -11.79
N PHE A 148 -13.44 -0.81 -11.84
CA PHE A 148 -12.70 -1.93 -12.41
C PHE A 148 -13.10 -3.23 -11.71
N TYR A 149 -13.01 -3.31 -10.38
CA TYR A 149 -13.31 -4.54 -9.66
C TYR A 149 -14.81 -4.89 -9.64
N VAL A 150 -15.71 -3.90 -9.59
CA VAL A 150 -17.17 -4.14 -9.70
C VAL A 150 -17.54 -4.65 -11.10
N LEU A 151 -16.95 -4.07 -12.15
CA LEU A 151 -17.15 -4.52 -13.51
C LEU A 151 -16.56 -5.90 -13.72
N THR A 152 -15.37 -6.20 -13.17
CA THR A 152 -14.83 -7.56 -13.26
C THR A 152 -15.71 -8.55 -12.53
N ILE A 153 -16.28 -8.24 -11.36
CA ILE A 153 -17.26 -9.16 -10.73
C ILE A 153 -18.50 -9.38 -11.61
N SER A 154 -18.99 -8.29 -12.21
CA SER A 154 -20.25 -8.29 -12.97
C SER A 154 -20.11 -8.95 -14.35
N ILE A 155 -18.97 -8.73 -15.02
CA ILE A 155 -18.62 -9.28 -16.33
C ILE A 155 -18.06 -10.70 -16.14
N ASP A 156 -17.24 -10.95 -15.12
CA ASP A 156 -16.79 -12.30 -14.68
C ASP A 156 -17.86 -13.04 -13.86
N ILE A 157 -19.12 -12.92 -14.27
CA ILE A 157 -19.93 -14.14 -14.43
C ILE A 157 -19.25 -14.93 -15.57
N CYS A 158 -18.04 -15.43 -15.26
CA CYS A 158 -17.06 -16.10 -16.07
C CYS A 158 -17.78 -16.78 -17.23
N HIS A 159 -17.63 -16.22 -18.44
CA HIS A 159 -18.54 -16.13 -19.59
C HIS A 159 -19.30 -17.41 -20.06
N TYR A 160 -19.14 -18.56 -19.41
CA TYR A 160 -19.83 -19.82 -19.69
C TYR A 160 -20.13 -20.56 -18.37
N GLY A 161 -21.36 -20.41 -17.87
CA GLY A 161 -21.88 -21.03 -16.65
C GLY A 161 -21.99 -22.56 -16.67
N LYS A 162 -20.88 -23.28 -16.84
CA LYS A 162 -20.86 -24.75 -16.72
C LYS A 162 -19.66 -25.18 -15.86
N HIS A 163 -19.95 -25.36 -14.57
CA HIS A 163 -19.13 -26.10 -13.61
C HIS A 163 -17.69 -25.59 -13.38
N ARG A 164 -17.53 -24.39 -12.79
CA ARG A 164 -16.35 -24.19 -11.94
C ARG A 164 -16.70 -24.62 -10.54
N GLU A 165 -16.10 -25.73 -10.14
CA GLU A 165 -16.11 -26.19 -8.76
C GLU A 165 -15.26 -25.20 -7.95
N ILE A 166 -15.91 -24.43 -7.09
CA ILE A 166 -15.23 -23.62 -6.09
C ILE A 166 -14.57 -24.59 -5.13
N ILE A 167 -13.25 -24.57 -5.10
CA ILE A 167 -12.47 -25.47 -4.26
C ILE A 167 -12.28 -24.78 -2.91
N TYR A 168 -13.19 -25.02 -1.98
CA TYR A 168 -13.16 -24.45 -0.62
C TYR A 168 -11.92 -24.87 0.19
N ASP A 169 -11.21 -25.90 -0.27
CA ASP A 169 -9.96 -26.40 0.32
C ASP A 169 -8.72 -25.63 -0.17
N LYS A 170 -8.89 -24.69 -1.10
CA LYS A 170 -7.84 -23.78 -1.57
C LYS A 170 -7.98 -22.41 -0.91
N PHE A 171 -6.84 -21.77 -0.64
CA PHE A 171 -6.80 -20.42 -0.12
C PHE A 171 -7.50 -19.46 -1.10
N LEU A 172 -8.28 -18.50 -0.58
CA LEU A 172 -9.15 -17.64 -1.37
C LEU A 172 -10.15 -18.41 -2.26
N CYS A 173 -10.54 -19.63 -1.88
CA CYS A 173 -11.45 -20.49 -2.65
C CYS A 173 -10.93 -20.91 -4.04
N GLY A 174 -9.62 -20.84 -4.27
CA GLY A 174 -8.97 -21.22 -5.52
C GLY A 174 -8.46 -20.04 -6.35
N GLU A 175 -8.20 -20.29 -7.63
CA GLU A 175 -7.75 -19.26 -8.56
C GLU A 175 -8.89 -18.28 -8.86
N ASN A 176 -8.60 -16.98 -8.82
CA ASN A 176 -9.57 -15.95 -9.18
C ASN A 176 -9.87 -16.04 -10.69
N CYS A 177 -11.11 -15.75 -11.10
CA CYS A 177 -11.46 -15.64 -12.52
C CYS A 177 -10.53 -14.66 -13.25
N LEU A 178 -10.17 -13.57 -12.56
CA LEU A 178 -9.28 -12.53 -13.07
C LEU A 178 -7.90 -13.02 -13.50
N ASP A 179 -7.35 -14.05 -12.85
CA ASP A 179 -5.98 -14.48 -13.12
C ASP A 179 -5.88 -15.40 -14.34
N ARG A 180 -7.01 -15.95 -14.81
CA ARG A 180 -7.06 -16.99 -15.85
C ARG A 180 -7.29 -16.46 -17.25
N GLU A 181 -8.01 -15.35 -17.40
CA GLU A 181 -8.13 -14.70 -18.70
C GLU A 181 -6.88 -13.87 -18.97
N ASP A 182 -6.05 -14.33 -19.90
CA ASP A 182 -4.73 -13.75 -20.17
C ASP A 182 -4.76 -12.23 -20.36
N GLY A 183 -5.80 -11.70 -21.02
CA GLY A 183 -5.94 -10.26 -21.25
C GLY A 183 -6.21 -9.45 -19.97
N ILE A 184 -7.22 -9.83 -19.19
CA ILE A 184 -7.60 -9.08 -17.97
C ILE A 184 -6.58 -9.30 -16.86
N SER A 185 -6.06 -10.53 -16.75
CA SER A 185 -4.98 -10.88 -15.82
C SER A 185 -3.74 -10.03 -16.08
N MET A 186 -3.28 -9.99 -17.33
CA MET A 186 -2.13 -9.18 -17.72
C MET A 186 -2.38 -7.68 -17.49
N PHE A 187 -3.57 -7.18 -17.78
CA PHE A 187 -3.93 -5.79 -17.52
C PHE A 187 -3.90 -5.47 -16.02
N ASN A 188 -4.54 -6.30 -15.19
CA ASN A 188 -4.55 -6.13 -13.73
C ASN A 188 -3.13 -6.16 -13.16
N TRP A 189 -2.33 -7.15 -13.57
CA TRP A 189 -0.96 -7.27 -13.11
C TRP A 189 -0.09 -6.07 -13.55
N LEU A 190 -0.21 -5.64 -14.80
CA LEU A 190 0.59 -4.54 -15.33
C LEU A 190 0.19 -3.18 -14.74
N PHE A 191 -1.10 -2.85 -14.76
CA PHE A 191 -1.57 -1.51 -14.39
C PHE A 191 -1.91 -1.38 -12.90
N ASN A 192 -2.51 -2.39 -12.28
CA ASN A 192 -2.93 -2.27 -10.88
C ASN A 192 -1.85 -2.71 -9.88
N ILE A 193 -0.83 -3.46 -10.33
CA ILE A 193 0.26 -3.95 -9.47
C ILE A 193 1.61 -3.37 -9.91
N LEU A 194 2.10 -3.69 -11.10
CA LEU A 194 3.47 -3.35 -11.51
C LEU A 194 3.66 -1.83 -11.62
N PHE A 195 2.73 -1.13 -12.25
CA PHE A 195 2.82 0.30 -12.47
C PHE A 195 2.87 1.13 -11.17
N PRO A 196 1.96 0.96 -10.17
CA PRO A 196 2.08 1.69 -8.91
C PRO A 196 3.33 1.32 -8.13
N VAL A 197 3.78 0.06 -8.16
CA VAL A 197 5.05 -0.35 -7.53
C VAL A 197 6.24 0.39 -8.16
N PHE A 198 6.27 0.47 -9.49
CA PHE A 198 7.30 1.22 -10.21
C PHE A 198 7.33 2.70 -9.82
N ILE A 199 6.15 3.35 -9.73
CA ILE A 199 6.02 4.72 -9.25
C ILE A 199 6.56 4.87 -7.82
N VAL A 200 6.21 3.97 -6.91
CA VAL A 200 6.68 4.01 -5.52
C VAL A 200 8.19 3.92 -5.43
N ILE A 201 8.81 3.00 -6.19
CA ILE A 201 10.26 2.81 -6.22
C ILE A 201 10.95 4.07 -6.76
N LEU A 202 10.52 4.57 -7.92
CA LEU A 202 11.10 5.78 -8.52
C LEU A 202 10.92 7.00 -7.62
N GLY A 203 9.71 7.20 -7.09
CA GLY A 203 9.39 8.31 -6.20
C GLY A 203 10.24 8.29 -4.92
N SER A 204 10.42 7.10 -4.32
CA SER A 204 11.26 6.92 -3.13
C SER A 204 12.74 7.18 -3.43
N LEU A 205 13.25 6.67 -4.55
CA LEU A 205 14.63 6.88 -4.99
C LEU A 205 14.91 8.38 -5.25
N MET A 206 14.02 9.07 -5.95
CA MET A 206 14.14 10.51 -6.21
C MET A 206 14.15 11.33 -4.92
N LEU A 207 13.29 10.99 -3.95
CA LEU A 207 13.27 11.64 -2.63
C LEU A 207 14.59 11.40 -1.88
N LEU A 208 15.10 10.17 -1.88
CA LEU A 208 16.36 9.82 -1.22
C LEU A 208 17.55 10.60 -1.81
N ILE A 209 17.70 10.59 -3.14
CA ILE A 209 18.76 11.31 -3.85
C ILE A 209 18.75 12.79 -3.45
N ARG A 210 17.56 13.40 -3.39
CA ARG A 210 17.45 14.81 -3.03
C ARG A 210 17.78 15.09 -1.58
N VAL A 211 17.35 14.25 -0.65
CA VAL A 211 17.70 14.40 0.77
C VAL A 211 19.22 14.35 0.93
N LEU A 212 19.89 13.42 0.24
CA LEU A 212 21.34 13.32 0.24
C LEU A 212 22.00 14.56 -0.38
N TRP A 213 21.50 15.04 -1.52
CA TRP A 213 22.05 16.23 -2.16
C TRP A 213 21.87 17.49 -1.30
N THR A 214 20.68 17.66 -0.72
CA THR A 214 20.37 18.79 0.17
C THR A 214 21.27 18.77 1.40
N ARG A 215 21.49 17.60 2.01
CA ARG A 215 22.39 17.43 3.14
C ARG A 215 23.84 17.79 2.76
N ARG A 216 24.33 17.30 1.62
CA ARG A 216 25.68 17.64 1.12
C ARG A 216 25.84 19.13 0.85
N LYS A 217 24.83 19.79 0.26
CA LYS A 217 24.86 21.24 0.02
C LYS A 217 24.91 22.03 1.33
N MET A 218 24.11 21.64 2.33
CA MET A 218 24.12 22.28 3.65
C MET A 218 25.48 22.10 4.34
N GLN A 219 26.09 20.91 4.28
CA GLN A 219 27.42 20.66 4.83
C GLN A 219 28.51 21.49 4.14
N ARG A 220 28.47 21.63 2.81
CA ARG A 220 29.41 22.48 2.07
C ARG A 220 29.25 23.95 2.46
N ASN A 221 28.02 24.44 2.58
CA ASN A 221 27.76 25.80 3.02
C ASN A 221 28.33 26.02 4.43
N LEU A 222 28.04 25.15 5.39
CA LEU A 222 28.56 25.27 6.77
C LEU A 222 30.10 25.30 6.81
N ARG A 223 30.77 24.48 5.99
CA ARG A 223 32.23 24.50 5.89
C ARG A 223 32.75 25.82 5.31
N ASN A 224 32.08 26.38 4.30
CA ASN A 224 32.45 27.68 3.74
C ASN A 224 32.21 28.83 4.74
N TRP A 225 31.12 28.77 5.51
CA TRP A 225 30.85 29.72 6.60
C TRP A 225 31.93 29.67 7.68
N SER A 226 32.35 28.47 8.10
CA SER A 226 33.42 28.29 9.07
C SER A 226 34.73 28.94 8.59
N LYS A 227 35.10 28.74 7.32
CA LYS A 227 36.31 29.34 6.74
C LYS A 227 36.21 30.86 6.64
N LYS A 228 35.03 31.39 6.29
CA LYS A 228 34.82 32.85 6.24
C LYS A 228 34.99 33.46 7.63
N LEU A 229 34.43 32.84 8.65
CA LEU A 229 34.55 33.31 10.03
C LEU A 229 36.02 33.31 10.49
N GLU A 230 36.76 32.25 10.18
CA GLU A 230 38.19 32.14 10.51
C GLU A 230 39.03 33.23 9.82
N ASN A 231 38.76 33.52 8.55
CA ASN A 231 39.41 34.61 7.82
C ASN A 231 39.07 35.99 8.41
N ASP A 232 37.80 36.22 8.78
CA ASP A 232 37.36 37.48 9.39
C ASP A 232 38.03 37.68 10.77
N PHE A 233 38.19 36.61 11.56
CA PHE A 233 38.95 36.64 12.82
C PHE A 233 40.46 36.89 12.62
N ALA A 234 41.07 36.31 11.58
CA ALA A 234 42.48 36.54 11.27
C ALA A 234 42.75 37.99 10.82
N ALA A 235 41.84 38.57 10.02
CA ALA A 235 41.93 39.98 9.63
C ALA A 235 41.84 40.91 10.85
N PHE A 236 40.94 40.62 11.79
CA PHE A 236 40.82 41.41 13.03
C PHE A 236 42.08 41.34 13.90
N ARG A 237 42.76 40.18 13.96
CA ARG A 237 44.01 40.03 14.73
C ARG A 237 45.17 40.85 14.15
N ASN A 238 45.20 41.14 12.85
CA ASN A 238 46.28 41.93 12.23
C ASN A 238 46.12 43.45 12.39
N CYS A 239 44.98 43.92 12.89
CA CYS A 239 44.71 45.35 13.08
C CYS A 239 45.02 45.85 14.51
N PHE A 240 45.30 44.95 15.45
CA PHE A 240 45.65 45.24 16.84
C PHE A 240 47.02 44.68 17.17
#